data_AF-A0A7X7WDY5-F1
#
_entry.id   AF-A0A7X7WDY5-F1
#
_cell.length_a   1.000
_cell.length_b   1.000
_cell.length_c   1.000
_cell.angle_alpha   90.00
_cell.angle_beta   90.00
_cell.angle_gamma   90.00
#
_symmetry.space_group_name_H-M   'P 1'
#
loop_
_entity.id
_entity.type
_entity.pdbx_description
1 polymer ?
#
loop_
_entity_poly.entity_id
_entity_poly.type
_entity_poly.pdbx_seq_one_letter_code
_entity_poly.pdbx_strand_id
1 'polypeptide(L)'
;IVLAPAENILKAYLNVMRESESELLRKVAHLFKVNSKNVVEYDYKQASKILGVNAFDNQDGVNPLDIMRDMAYTATCLIKDIFSVKEESSWKAQSEKLAAISAGRSKSKMGFEDFFKIAIQLVSKKNISAEVYVHTDKRIKGEKDVTETYSYLNSKDNNFASTIGEVNAMRERFAEPSVLSD
;
A
#
# COMPACT_ATOMS: atom_id res chain seq x y z
N ILE A 1 7.40 11.38 2.16
CA ILE A 1 8.04 10.09 2.50
C ILE A 1 9.00 10.23 3.68
N VAL A 2 10.19 10.83 3.54
CA VAL A 2 11.24 10.84 4.60
C VAL A 2 10.84 11.56 5.90
N LEU A 3 9.92 12.51 5.82
CA LEU A 3 9.37 13.24 6.98
C LEU A 3 8.08 12.61 7.57
N ALA A 4 7.68 11.43 7.09
CA ALA A 4 6.46 10.79 7.59
C ALA A 4 6.63 10.34 9.05
N PRO A 5 5.66 10.62 9.94
CA PRO A 5 5.62 10.02 11.27
C PRO A 5 5.59 8.49 11.20
N ALA A 6 6.15 7.82 12.19
CA ALA A 6 6.23 6.36 12.24
C ALA A 6 4.85 5.70 12.20
N GLU A 7 3.85 6.33 12.81
CA GLU A 7 2.45 5.90 12.81
C GLU A 7 1.85 5.93 11.40
N ASN A 8 2.20 6.93 10.59
CA ASN A 8 1.74 7.01 9.20
C ASN A 8 2.41 5.95 8.32
N ILE A 9 3.69 5.65 8.57
CA ILE A 9 4.41 4.57 7.91
C ILE A 9 3.77 3.21 8.27
N LEU A 10 3.50 2.97 9.56
CA LEU A 10 2.81 1.76 10.02
C LEU A 10 1.43 1.63 9.36
N LYS A 11 0.65 2.71 9.33
CA LYS A 11 -0.69 2.70 8.70
C LYS A 11 -0.61 2.38 7.21
N ALA A 12 0.34 2.99 6.49
CA ALA A 12 0.53 2.73 5.07
C ALA A 12 0.96 1.28 4.81
N TYR A 13 1.87 0.75 5.65
CA TYR A 13 2.29 -0.66 5.59
C TYR A 13 1.12 -1.61 5.83
N LEU A 14 0.32 -1.41 6.89
CA LEU A 14 -0.83 -2.26 7.17
C LEU A 14 -1.89 -2.18 6.06
N ASN A 15 -2.02 -1.05 5.37
CA ASN A 15 -2.91 -0.94 4.21
C ASN A 15 -2.45 -1.82 3.04
N VAL A 16 -1.14 -1.89 2.78
CA VAL A 16 -0.60 -2.79 1.73
C VAL A 16 -0.80 -4.25 2.13
N MET A 17 -0.50 -4.60 3.39
CA MET A 17 -0.70 -5.96 3.89
C MET A 17 -2.17 -6.42 3.88
N ARG A 18 -3.15 -5.51 3.79
CA ARG A 18 -4.56 -5.90 3.63
C ARG A 18 -4.84 -6.61 2.31
N GLU A 19 -3.99 -6.46 1.29
CA GLU A 19 -4.14 -7.17 0.01
C GLU A 19 -4.02 -8.69 0.19
N SER A 20 -3.12 -9.16 1.07
CA SER A 20 -2.97 -10.59 1.38
C SER A 20 -3.64 -11.01 2.70
N GLU A 21 -3.60 -10.16 3.72
CA GLU A 21 -4.02 -10.49 5.10
C GLU A 21 -5.32 -9.79 5.53
N SER A 22 -6.23 -9.50 4.60
CA SER A 22 -7.45 -8.70 4.85
C SER A 22 -8.26 -9.19 6.06
N GLU A 23 -8.54 -10.49 6.11
CA GLU A 23 -9.38 -11.09 7.16
C GLU A 23 -8.73 -11.01 8.56
N LEU A 24 -7.40 -11.19 8.61
CA LEU A 24 -6.64 -11.03 9.84
C LEU A 24 -6.66 -9.55 10.27
N LEU A 25 -6.21 -8.65 9.40
CA LEU A 25 -6.06 -7.23 9.72
C LEU A 25 -7.39 -6.52 10.01
N ARG A 26 -8.51 -7.00 9.46
CA ARG A 26 -9.84 -6.50 9.84
C ARG A 26 -10.11 -6.66 11.33
N LYS A 27 -9.62 -7.73 11.96
CA LYS A 27 -9.83 -8.04 13.37
C LYS A 27 -8.78 -7.41 14.27
N VAL A 28 -7.51 -7.40 13.86
CA VAL A 28 -6.38 -7.09 14.78
C VAL A 28 -5.54 -5.87 14.42
N ALA A 29 -5.80 -5.16 13.31
CA ALA A 29 -4.98 -4.01 12.92
C ALA A 29 -4.90 -2.92 14.00
N HIS A 30 -5.98 -2.74 14.78
CA HIS A 30 -6.05 -1.76 15.86
C HIS A 30 -5.17 -2.08 17.07
N LEU A 31 -4.61 -3.30 17.14
CA LEU A 31 -3.72 -3.73 18.22
C LEU A 31 -2.27 -3.31 17.98
N PHE A 32 -1.89 -3.01 16.74
CA PHE A 32 -0.54 -2.54 16.42
C PHE A 32 -0.36 -1.09 16.87
N LYS A 33 0.78 -0.82 17.52
CA LYS A 33 1.17 0.52 17.94
C LYS A 33 2.67 0.71 17.78
N VAL A 34 3.07 1.96 17.55
CA VAL A 34 4.49 2.36 17.58
C VAL A 34 4.82 2.81 18.99
N ASN A 35 5.89 2.28 19.58
CA ASN A 35 6.39 2.75 20.87
C ASN A 35 7.39 3.90 20.71
N SER A 36 7.86 4.45 21.84
CA SER A 36 8.79 5.59 21.87
C SER A 36 10.14 5.34 21.18
N LYS A 37 10.49 4.08 20.88
CA LYS A 37 11.72 3.69 20.19
C LYS A 37 11.50 3.44 18.69
N ASN A 38 10.34 3.82 18.15
CA ASN A 38 9.93 3.53 16.77
C ASN A 38 9.89 2.01 16.48
N VAL A 39 9.60 1.20 17.50
CA VAL A 39 9.37 -0.23 17.35
C VAL A 39 7.88 -0.47 17.36
N VAL A 40 7.42 -1.28 16.39
CA VAL A 40 6.03 -1.69 16.30
C VAL A 40 5.82 -2.88 17.23
N GLU A 41 4.86 -2.74 18.11
CA GLU A 41 4.42 -3.76 19.06
C GLU A 41 2.91 -3.98 18.90
N TYR A 42 2.41 -5.11 19.41
CA TYR A 42 0.98 -5.40 19.43
C TYR A 42 0.59 -6.09 20.73
N ASP A 43 -0.68 -5.96 21.14
CA ASP A 43 -1.19 -6.68 22.31
C ASP A 43 -1.40 -8.16 21.97
N TYR A 44 -0.41 -8.98 22.33
CA TYR A 44 -0.43 -10.43 22.10
C TYR A 44 -1.61 -11.12 22.79
N LYS A 45 -1.94 -10.73 24.03
CA LYS A 45 -3.00 -11.40 24.81
C LYS A 45 -4.36 -11.09 24.19
N GLN A 46 -4.58 -9.84 23.81
CA GLN A 46 -5.80 -9.43 23.14
C GLN A 46 -5.92 -10.04 21.74
N ALA A 47 -4.81 -10.11 20.98
CA ALA A 47 -4.77 -10.76 19.68
C ALA A 47 -5.13 -12.25 19.78
N SER A 48 -4.49 -12.98 20.69
CA SER A 48 -4.78 -14.40 20.95
C SER A 48 -6.26 -14.62 21.28
N LYS A 49 -6.85 -13.76 22.12
CA LYS A 49 -8.27 -13.84 22.46
C LYS A 49 -9.20 -13.56 21.26
N ILE A 50 -8.90 -12.54 20.45
CA ILE A 50 -9.73 -12.17 19.29
C ILE A 50 -9.66 -13.23 18.19
N LEU A 51 -8.48 -13.80 17.99
CA LEU A 51 -8.22 -14.79 16.94
C LEU A 51 -8.56 -16.22 17.36
N GLY A 52 -8.78 -16.46 18.66
CA GLY A 52 -9.10 -17.78 19.19
C GLY A 52 -7.96 -18.78 19.06
N VAL A 53 -6.72 -18.30 19.03
CA VAL A 53 -5.50 -19.10 18.88
C VAL A 53 -4.49 -18.78 19.98
N ASN A 54 -3.65 -19.73 20.35
CA ASN A 54 -2.50 -19.56 21.24
C ASN A 54 -1.17 -19.84 20.49
N ALA A 55 -0.02 -19.53 21.11
CA ALA A 55 1.31 -19.74 20.51
C ALA A 55 1.64 -21.20 20.13
N PHE A 56 0.90 -22.16 20.68
CA PHE A 56 1.14 -23.59 20.51
C PHE A 56 0.09 -24.25 19.60
N ASP A 57 -0.92 -23.50 19.15
CA ASP A 57 -1.92 -23.96 18.17
C ASP A 57 -1.27 -24.00 16.79
N ASN A 58 -0.48 -25.04 16.55
CA ASN A 58 0.13 -25.37 15.25
C ASN A 58 -0.59 -26.57 14.63
N GLN A 59 -1.92 -26.53 14.57
CA GLN A 59 -2.67 -27.54 13.82
C GLN A 59 -2.55 -27.22 12.32
N ASP A 60 -1.57 -27.86 11.67
CA ASP A 60 -1.38 -28.01 10.22
C ASP A 60 -1.38 -26.72 9.35
N GLY A 61 -1.25 -25.54 9.96
CA GLY A 61 -1.29 -24.25 9.26
C GLY A 61 -0.39 -23.17 9.86
N VAL A 62 -0.35 -22.01 9.18
CA VAL A 62 0.38 -20.81 9.64
C VAL A 62 -0.38 -20.19 10.82
N ASN A 63 0.27 -20.08 11.98
CA ASN A 63 -0.34 -19.45 13.14
C ASN A 63 -0.53 -17.94 12.88
N PRO A 64 -1.76 -17.39 12.97
CA PRO A 64 -2.02 -15.97 12.77
C PRO A 64 -1.19 -15.04 13.65
N LEU A 65 -0.78 -15.49 14.85
CA LEU A 65 0.09 -14.73 15.75
C LEU A 65 1.52 -14.63 15.24
N ASP A 66 2.00 -15.62 14.49
CA ASP A 66 3.30 -15.55 13.80
C ASP A 66 3.25 -14.52 12.67
N ILE A 67 2.17 -14.51 11.89
CA ILE A 67 1.97 -13.49 10.83
C ILE A 67 1.97 -12.08 11.46
N MET A 68 1.27 -11.88 12.58
CA MET A 68 1.29 -10.61 13.30
C MET A 68 2.68 -10.21 13.79
N ARG A 69 3.45 -11.16 14.34
CA ARG A 69 4.84 -10.93 14.77
C ARG A 69 5.70 -10.49 13.59
N ASP A 70 5.60 -11.19 12.47
CA ASP A 70 6.43 -10.92 11.30
C ASP A 70 6.04 -9.59 10.65
N MET A 71 4.75 -9.24 10.65
CA MET A 71 4.28 -7.89 10.28
C MET A 71 4.85 -6.80 11.19
N ALA A 72 4.80 -6.97 12.52
CA ALA A 72 5.36 -5.99 13.46
C ALA A 72 6.87 -5.81 13.27
N TYR A 73 7.60 -6.90 13.07
CA TYR A 73 9.02 -6.88 12.78
C TYR A 73 9.32 -6.14 11.48
N THR A 74 8.64 -6.50 10.39
CA THR A 74 8.83 -5.90 9.07
C THR A 74 8.50 -4.41 9.07
N ALA A 75 7.38 -4.02 9.70
CA ALA A 75 7.02 -2.61 9.89
C ALA A 75 8.07 -1.83 10.68
N THR A 76 8.63 -2.41 11.74
CA THR A 76 9.73 -1.82 12.51
C THR A 76 10.96 -1.60 11.64
N CYS A 77 11.35 -2.60 10.84
CA CYS A 77 12.46 -2.48 9.92
C CYS A 77 12.21 -1.40 8.86
N LEU A 78 11.01 -1.33 8.31
CA LEU A 78 10.64 -0.30 7.33
C LEU A 78 10.71 1.11 7.92
N ILE A 79 10.18 1.33 9.12
CA ILE A 79 10.26 2.63 9.79
C ILE A 79 11.71 3.03 9.99
N LYS A 80 12.56 2.10 10.44
CA LYS A 80 14.00 2.33 10.59
C LYS A 80 14.70 2.60 9.27
N ASP A 81 14.36 1.87 8.21
CA ASP A 81 14.91 2.05 6.87
C ASP A 81 14.59 3.47 6.37
N ILE A 82 13.32 3.91 6.41
CA ILE A 82 12.91 5.26 6.01
C ILE A 82 13.58 6.33 6.88
N PHE A 83 13.66 6.12 8.20
CA PHE A 83 14.32 7.07 9.09
C PHE A 83 15.81 7.16 8.82
N SER A 84 16.47 6.05 8.49
CA SER A 84 17.89 6.05 8.16
C SER A 84 18.20 6.82 6.87
N VAL A 85 17.22 7.04 5.98
CA VAL A 85 17.38 7.95 4.82
C VAL A 85 17.54 9.38 5.31
N LYS A 86 16.79 9.83 6.32
CA LYS A 86 16.85 11.22 6.83
C LYS A 86 18.19 11.56 7.49
N GLU A 87 18.92 10.54 7.93
CA GLU A 87 20.22 10.66 8.61
C GLU A 87 21.38 10.84 7.60
N GLU A 88 21.14 10.62 6.31
CA GLU A 88 22.14 10.82 5.28
C GLU A 88 22.38 12.31 4.99
N SER A 89 23.65 12.66 4.82
CA SER A 89 24.13 14.06 4.78
C SER A 89 23.90 14.77 3.45
N SER A 90 23.55 14.06 2.37
CA SER A 90 23.36 14.64 1.04
C SER A 90 22.15 14.07 0.32
N TRP A 91 21.55 14.86 -0.57
CA TRP A 91 20.43 14.43 -1.42
C TRP A 91 20.79 13.20 -2.28
N LYS A 92 22.05 13.09 -2.70
CA LYS A 92 22.54 11.95 -3.48
C LYS A 92 22.55 10.67 -2.64
N ALA A 93 23.14 10.72 -1.45
CA ALA A 93 23.16 9.59 -0.52
C ALA A 93 21.75 9.20 -0.07
N GLN A 94 20.87 10.17 0.18
CA GLN A 94 19.45 9.93 0.46
C GLN A 94 18.77 9.16 -0.67
N SER A 95 19.00 9.57 -1.92
CA SER A 95 18.41 8.94 -3.10
C SER A 95 18.94 7.53 -3.32
N GLU A 96 20.26 7.31 -3.19
CA GLU A 96 20.90 5.99 -3.31
C GLU A 96 20.39 5.02 -2.24
N LYS A 97 20.26 5.50 -0.99
CA LYS A 97 19.75 4.68 0.11
C LYS A 97 18.27 4.34 -0.07
N LEU A 98 17.46 5.30 -0.48
CA LEU A 98 16.06 5.08 -0.81
C LEU A 98 15.91 4.06 -1.94
N ALA A 99 16.73 4.16 -2.98
CA ALA A 99 16.76 3.19 -4.08
C ALA A 99 17.13 1.78 -3.58
N ALA A 100 18.15 1.66 -2.71
CA ALA A 100 18.52 0.38 -2.13
C ALA A 100 17.40 -0.25 -1.28
N ILE A 101 16.71 0.55 -0.46
CA ILE A 101 15.54 0.12 0.32
C ILE A 101 14.42 -0.35 -0.62
N SER A 102 14.09 0.43 -1.65
CA SER A 102 13.05 0.07 -2.62
C SER A 102 13.41 -1.18 -3.44
N ALA A 103 14.69 -1.50 -3.59
CA ALA A 103 15.16 -2.72 -4.25
C ALA A 103 15.19 -3.94 -3.31
N GLY A 104 14.64 -3.83 -2.09
CA GLY A 104 14.64 -4.89 -1.09
C GLY A 104 16.02 -5.20 -0.49
N ARG A 105 17.00 -4.30 -0.67
CA ARG A 105 18.38 -4.50 -0.17
C ARG A 105 18.57 -4.01 1.27
N SER A 106 17.49 -3.73 1.98
CA SER A 106 17.49 -3.27 3.37
C SER A 106 16.87 -4.31 4.32
N LYS A 107 16.80 -4.00 5.62
CA LYS A 107 16.35 -4.97 6.63
C LYS A 107 14.87 -5.33 6.49
N SER A 108 14.04 -4.41 6.00
CA SER A 108 12.63 -4.70 5.70
C SER A 108 12.46 -5.70 4.56
N LYS A 109 13.48 -5.89 3.70
CA LYS A 109 13.47 -6.75 2.51
C LYS A 109 12.26 -6.52 1.58
N MET A 110 11.64 -5.35 1.68
CA MET A 110 10.41 -5.08 0.99
C MET A 110 10.68 -4.90 -0.51
N GLY A 111 9.90 -5.58 -1.34
CA GLY A 111 10.01 -5.48 -2.78
C GLY A 111 9.66 -4.07 -3.28
N PHE A 112 10.09 -3.77 -4.50
CA PHE A 112 9.82 -2.47 -5.12
C PHE A 112 8.34 -2.14 -5.18
N GLU A 113 7.50 -3.10 -5.54
CA GLU A 113 6.05 -2.90 -5.66
C GLU A 113 5.42 -2.49 -4.32
N ASP A 114 5.64 -3.28 -3.27
CA ASP A 114 5.09 -3.00 -1.93
C ASP A 114 5.65 -1.70 -1.36
N PHE A 115 6.94 -1.45 -1.55
CA PHE A 115 7.55 -0.20 -1.15
C PHE A 115 6.93 0.99 -1.88
N PHE A 116 6.65 0.86 -3.17
CA PHE A 116 6.04 1.92 -3.97
C PHE A 116 4.59 2.19 -3.54
N LYS A 117 3.80 1.15 -3.27
CA LYS A 117 2.44 1.24 -2.70
C LYS A 117 2.43 1.95 -1.34
N ILE A 118 3.47 1.80 -0.53
CA ILE A 118 3.62 2.55 0.72
C ILE A 118 4.05 3.99 0.44
N ALA A 119 5.06 4.17 -0.41
CA ALA A 119 5.61 5.48 -0.74
C ALA A 119 4.54 6.45 -1.24
N ILE A 120 3.65 6.00 -2.14
CA ILE A 120 2.58 6.83 -2.68
C ILE A 120 1.58 7.29 -1.61
N GLN A 121 1.32 6.47 -0.58
CA GLN A 121 0.46 6.83 0.55
C GLN A 121 1.12 7.88 1.48
N LEU A 122 2.46 7.98 1.45
CA LEU A 122 3.24 8.92 2.25
C LEU A 122 3.60 10.21 1.50
N VAL A 123 3.15 10.36 0.26
CA VAL A 123 3.27 11.58 -0.54
C VAL A 123 1.98 12.38 -0.38
N SER A 124 2.13 13.71 -0.23
CA SER A 124 0.96 14.60 -0.24
C SER A 124 0.21 14.43 -1.55
N LYS A 125 -1.12 14.28 -1.50
CA LYS A 125 -1.98 14.13 -2.70
C LYS A 125 -1.71 15.21 -3.75
N LYS A 126 -1.28 16.41 -3.33
CA LYS A 126 -0.94 17.55 -4.20
C LYS A 126 0.30 17.33 -5.07
N ASN A 127 1.14 16.36 -4.72
CA ASN A 127 2.41 16.06 -5.38
C ASN A 127 2.33 14.75 -6.18
N ILE A 128 1.12 14.25 -6.46
CA ILE A 128 0.89 13.05 -7.28
C ILE A 128 0.42 13.52 -8.64
N SER A 129 1.20 13.23 -9.66
CA SER A 129 0.80 13.26 -11.07
C SER A 129 0.95 11.86 -11.63
N ALA A 130 -0.05 11.36 -12.34
CA ALA A 130 -0.01 10.06 -12.99
C ALA A 130 -0.40 10.22 -14.45
N GLU A 131 0.21 9.48 -15.36
CA GLU A 131 -0.18 9.44 -16.76
C GLU A 131 -0.33 7.97 -17.17
N VAL A 132 -1.52 7.61 -17.64
CA VAL A 132 -1.84 6.26 -18.11
C VAL A 132 -2.04 6.32 -19.61
N TYR A 133 -1.22 5.59 -20.34
CA TYR A 133 -1.35 5.43 -21.78
C TYR A 133 -2.09 4.11 -22.06
N VAL A 134 -3.28 4.20 -22.66
CA VAL A 134 -4.07 3.03 -23.06
C VAL A 134 -4.13 2.97 -24.57
N HIS A 135 -3.61 1.88 -25.13
CA HIS A 135 -3.77 1.53 -26.53
C HIS A 135 -4.44 0.16 -26.63
N THR A 136 -5.60 0.12 -27.28
CA THR A 136 -6.30 -1.14 -27.57
C THR A 136 -6.44 -1.28 -29.09
N ASP A 137 -5.73 -2.26 -29.64
CA ASP A 137 -5.94 -2.77 -31.00
C ASP A 137 -7.18 -3.66 -30.98
N LYS A 138 -8.30 -3.15 -31.48
CA LYS A 138 -9.58 -3.83 -31.37
C LYS A 138 -9.72 -4.99 -32.35
N ARG A 139 -8.85 -5.11 -33.37
CA ARG A 139 -8.89 -6.15 -34.43
C ARG A 139 -10.27 -6.42 -35.06
N ILE A 140 -11.25 -5.54 -34.87
CA ILE A 140 -12.62 -5.65 -35.37
C ILE A 140 -12.76 -4.72 -36.57
N LYS A 141 -13.18 -5.28 -37.71
CA LYS A 141 -13.29 -4.57 -38.98
C LYS A 141 -14.36 -3.48 -38.91
N GLY A 142 -13.95 -2.21 -38.93
CA GLY A 142 -14.85 -1.05 -38.93
C GLY A 142 -14.87 -0.23 -37.64
N GLU A 143 -14.24 -0.71 -36.56
CA GLU A 143 -14.02 0.08 -35.35
C GLU A 143 -12.61 0.67 -35.33
N LYS A 144 -12.47 1.93 -34.92
CA LYS A 144 -11.17 2.57 -34.77
C LYS A 144 -10.48 2.10 -33.49
N ASP A 145 -9.18 1.93 -33.55
CA ASP A 145 -8.34 1.68 -32.38
C ASP A 145 -8.48 2.83 -31.38
N VAL A 146 -8.56 2.47 -30.10
CA VAL A 146 -8.65 3.45 -29.03
C VAL A 146 -7.24 3.71 -28.54
N THR A 147 -6.76 4.92 -28.81
CA THR A 147 -5.51 5.45 -28.22
C THR A 147 -5.89 6.64 -27.37
N GLU A 148 -5.86 6.47 -26.05
CA GLU A 148 -6.17 7.53 -25.10
C GLU A 148 -5.04 7.67 -24.09
N THR A 149 -4.64 8.92 -23.85
CA THR A 149 -3.69 9.29 -22.80
C THR A 149 -4.47 9.94 -21.68
N TYR A 150 -4.45 9.33 -20.50
CA TYR A 150 -5.11 9.85 -19.31
C TYR A 150 -4.08 10.44 -18.36
N SER A 151 -4.01 11.77 -18.31
CA SER A 151 -3.13 12.49 -17.38
C SER A 151 -3.93 12.92 -16.14
N TYR A 152 -3.63 12.35 -14.98
CA TYR A 152 -4.04 12.85 -13.68
C TYR A 152 -3.06 13.93 -13.22
N LEU A 153 -3.52 15.18 -13.24
CA LEU A 153 -2.81 16.33 -12.70
C LEU A 153 -3.66 16.92 -11.57
N ASN A 154 -3.12 16.99 -10.36
CA ASN A 154 -3.80 17.64 -9.23
C ASN A 154 -3.72 19.17 -9.39
N SER A 155 -4.57 19.74 -10.24
CA SER A 155 -4.78 21.19 -10.35
C SER A 155 -5.81 21.63 -9.30
N LYS A 156 -5.53 22.75 -8.62
CA LYS A 156 -6.22 23.21 -7.40
C LYS A 156 -7.72 23.53 -7.54
N ASP A 157 -8.32 23.45 -8.74
CA ASP A 157 -9.62 24.07 -9.03
C ASP A 157 -10.74 23.13 -9.50
N ASN A 158 -10.54 21.80 -9.56
CA ASN A 158 -11.59 20.92 -10.10
C ASN A 158 -12.46 20.26 -9.02
N ASN A 159 -13.72 20.67 -9.03
CA ASN A 159 -14.86 20.21 -8.26
C ASN A 159 -14.85 18.70 -7.96
N PHE A 160 -14.84 18.35 -6.68
CA PHE A 160 -14.98 16.99 -6.14
C PHE A 160 -16.13 16.17 -6.77
N ALA A 161 -17.17 16.83 -7.30
CA ALA A 161 -18.29 16.21 -8.00
C ALA A 161 -17.93 15.66 -9.40
N SER A 162 -17.00 16.28 -10.14
CA SER A 162 -16.61 15.78 -11.48
C SER A 162 -15.72 14.55 -11.37
N THR A 163 -14.85 14.50 -10.36
CA THR A 163 -13.94 13.37 -10.12
C THR A 163 -14.67 12.08 -9.73
N ILE A 164 -15.77 12.17 -8.96
CA ILE A 164 -16.61 10.99 -8.66
C ILE A 164 -17.44 10.57 -9.88
N GLY A 165 -17.90 11.53 -10.70
CA GLY A 165 -18.57 11.23 -11.97
C GLY A 165 -17.69 10.44 -12.93
N GLU A 166 -16.42 10.82 -13.06
CA GLU A 166 -15.44 10.12 -13.90
C GLU A 166 -15.09 8.72 -13.36
N VAL A 167 -14.91 8.58 -12.04
CA VAL A 167 -14.61 7.27 -11.42
C VAL A 167 -15.81 6.32 -11.49
N ASN A 168 -17.04 6.81 -11.33
CA ASN A 168 -18.26 6.00 -11.51
C ASN A 168 -18.46 5.62 -12.98
N ALA A 169 -18.23 6.55 -13.92
CA ALA A 169 -18.28 6.26 -15.35
C ALA A 169 -17.21 5.25 -15.79
N MET A 170 -16.01 5.27 -15.19
CA MET A 170 -15.00 4.23 -15.39
C MET A 170 -15.48 2.88 -14.87
N ARG A 171 -16.08 2.84 -13.68
CA ARG A 171 -16.57 1.61 -13.07
C ARG A 171 -17.73 0.98 -13.85
N GLU A 172 -18.59 1.80 -14.45
CA GLU A 172 -19.68 1.33 -15.33
C GLU A 172 -19.18 0.86 -16.70
N ARG A 173 -18.10 1.44 -17.24
CA ARG A 173 -17.48 0.99 -18.50
C ARG A 173 -16.79 -0.37 -18.42
N PHE A 174 -16.36 -0.78 -17.22
CA PHE A 174 -15.76 -2.09 -16.96
C PHE A 174 -16.71 -3.05 -16.23
N ALA A 175 -17.96 -2.64 -15.96
CA ALA A 175 -18.99 -3.56 -15.52
C ALA A 175 -19.36 -4.49 -16.69
N GLU A 176 -19.53 -5.78 -16.40
CA GLU A 176 -19.90 -6.77 -17.41
C GLU A 176 -21.16 -6.30 -18.17
N PRO A 177 -21.19 -6.41 -19.51
CA PRO A 177 -22.35 -6.02 -20.28
C PRO A 177 -23.56 -6.83 -19.80
N SER A 178 -24.68 -6.17 -19.55
CA SER A 178 -25.91 -6.84 -19.14
C SER A 178 -26.25 -7.92 -20.15
N VAL A 179 -26.31 -9.18 -19.69
CA VAL A 179 -26.77 -10.29 -20.50
C VAL A 179 -28.20 -9.95 -20.95
N LEU A 180 -28.36 -9.67 -22.24
CA LEU A 180 -29.67 -9.57 -22.87
C LEU A 180 -30.37 -10.92 -22.68
N SER A 181 -31.26 -11.00 -21.69
CA SER A 181 -32.27 -12.05 -21.64
C SER A 181 -33.37 -11.67 -22.61
N ASP A 182 -33.64 -12.56 -23.56
CA ASP A 182 -34.78 -12.50 -24.50
C ASP A 182 -36.13 -12.35 -23.77
#